data_AF-A0A6V7WYM2-F1
#
_entry.id   AF-A0A6V7WYM2-F1
#
_cell.length_a   1.000
_cell.length_b   1.000
_cell.length_c   1.000
_cell.angle_alpha   90.00
_cell.angle_beta   90.00
_cell.angle_gamma   90.00
#
_symmetry.space_group_name_H-M   'P 1'
#
loop_
_entity.id
_entity.type
_entity.pdbx_description
1 polymer ?
#
loop_
_entity_poly.entity_id
_entity_poly.type
_entity_poly.pdbx_seq_one_letter_code
_entity_poly.pdbx_strand_id
1 'polypeptide(L)'
;MDFIPERLEFYLKKYYLTNYPYNLMLKWLSYGKANLLPNREFAFILKDDIHIRFLSFRTLDEFKEKILRTNPFKIDIGAVYNRPPLDRKKFADFYAVERELVFDIDLTDYDLIRNCCKEAKVCNKCWRWIIIAVKVLNLLLKSQFGFKHLLWVFSGRRGIHCWVADQKARSLNNKAREAVAKYLIIQGKENSAITKYRVHPMAEIAFRCILDSGEFENLIFEQGWFDTQEEWNKILNLCPDVEMREIMDKEFRRVNTPQDRWELITMRFDQEKRAKIKEENAATKLPNIPNELSINFLRFFVLEYAYPKLDEKVTVGINHLLKAPFTVHPKTGFIAVPLNIEDINNFNLNELPRVDKLEEIGSENSSSGKF
;
A
#
# COMPACT_ATOMS: atom_id res chain seq x y z
N MET A 1 -3.51 -17.81 21.43
CA MET A 1 -4.42 -18.70 20.67
C MET A 1 -4.49 -18.22 19.23
N ASP A 2 -4.42 -19.16 18.29
CA ASP A 2 -4.59 -18.88 16.87
C ASP A 2 -6.06 -18.59 16.54
N PHE A 3 -6.29 -17.85 15.45
CA PHE A 3 -7.65 -17.53 15.00
C PHE A 3 -8.35 -18.82 14.52
N ILE A 4 -9.63 -19.00 14.85
CA ILE A 4 -10.44 -20.16 14.43
C ILE A 4 -11.47 -19.70 13.39
N PRO A 5 -11.22 -19.87 12.08
CA PRO A 5 -12.11 -19.40 11.01
C PRO A 5 -13.52 -19.98 11.06
N GLU A 6 -13.69 -21.19 11.60
CA GLU A 6 -14.98 -21.88 11.71
C GLU A 6 -15.94 -21.14 12.66
N ARG A 7 -15.40 -20.33 13.58
CA ARG A 7 -16.18 -19.50 14.51
C ARG A 7 -16.45 -18.09 13.98
N LEU A 8 -16.02 -17.77 12.77
CA LEU A 8 -16.13 -16.42 12.21
C LEU A 8 -17.56 -15.89 12.22
N GLU A 9 -18.57 -16.69 11.88
CA GLU A 9 -19.97 -16.24 11.89
C GLU A 9 -20.42 -15.75 13.26
N PHE A 10 -19.99 -16.41 14.33
CA PHE A 10 -20.29 -16.00 15.71
C PHE A 10 -19.59 -14.68 16.04
N TYR A 11 -18.30 -14.56 15.72
CA TYR A 11 -17.53 -13.33 15.95
C TYR A 11 -18.11 -12.14 15.17
N LEU A 12 -18.49 -12.35 13.90
CA LEU A 12 -19.09 -11.32 13.06
C LEU A 12 -20.43 -10.81 13.61
N LYS A 13 -21.30 -11.71 14.12
CA LYS A 13 -22.57 -11.31 14.72
C LYS A 13 -22.37 -10.33 15.87
N LYS A 14 -21.44 -10.63 16.78
CA LYS A 14 -21.10 -9.75 17.90
C LYS A 14 -20.45 -8.45 17.43
N TYR A 15 -19.50 -8.55 16.52
CA TYR A 15 -18.77 -7.41 15.96
C TYR A 15 -19.70 -6.40 15.27
N TYR A 16 -20.57 -6.88 14.39
CA TYR A 16 -21.56 -6.03 13.73
C TYR A 16 -22.61 -5.51 14.70
N LEU A 17 -22.93 -6.20 15.79
CA LEU A 17 -23.87 -5.69 16.77
C LEU A 17 -23.29 -4.51 17.59
N THR A 18 -22.01 -4.58 17.94
CA THR A 18 -21.45 -3.73 19.01
C THR A 18 -20.25 -2.86 18.61
N ASN A 19 -19.45 -3.26 17.62
CA ASN A 19 -18.16 -2.60 17.33
C ASN A 19 -18.10 -1.94 15.95
N TYR A 20 -18.81 -2.46 14.93
CA TYR A 20 -18.71 -1.92 13.57
C TYR A 20 -19.15 -0.44 13.53
N PRO A 21 -18.33 0.49 13.00
CA PRO A 21 -18.57 1.92 13.16
C PRO A 21 -19.53 2.47 12.09
N TYR A 22 -20.81 2.04 12.13
CA TYR A 22 -21.83 2.38 11.13
C TYR A 22 -21.94 3.89 10.84
N ASN A 23 -22.02 4.71 11.90
CA ASN A 23 -22.16 6.16 11.78
C ASN A 23 -20.96 6.79 11.05
N LEU A 24 -19.75 6.36 11.39
CA LEU A 24 -18.53 6.86 10.77
C LEU A 24 -18.48 6.48 9.28
N MET A 25 -18.80 5.23 8.98
CA MET A 25 -18.80 4.71 7.60
C MET A 25 -19.76 5.47 6.70
N LEU A 26 -21.01 5.67 7.13
CA LEU A 26 -22.00 6.39 6.30
C LEU A 26 -21.76 7.90 6.28
N LYS A 27 -21.21 8.49 7.36
CA LYS A 27 -20.76 9.89 7.35
C LYS A 27 -19.66 10.12 6.31
N TRP A 28 -18.67 9.23 6.24
CA TRP A 28 -17.63 9.29 5.21
C TRP A 28 -18.22 9.15 3.81
N LEU A 29 -19.00 8.08 3.56
CA LEU A 29 -19.47 7.74 2.21
C LEU A 29 -20.56 8.67 1.67
N SER A 30 -21.23 9.43 2.54
CA SER A 30 -22.20 10.46 2.15
C SER A 30 -21.55 11.79 1.76
N TYR A 31 -20.32 12.08 2.21
CA TYR A 31 -19.65 13.37 1.98
C TYR A 31 -20.50 14.59 2.39
N GLY A 32 -21.38 14.44 3.38
CA GLY A 32 -22.34 15.49 3.77
C GLY A 32 -23.44 15.76 2.73
N LYS A 33 -23.62 14.87 1.74
CA LYS A 33 -24.63 14.98 0.68
C LYS A 33 -25.69 13.88 0.83
N ALA A 34 -26.93 14.27 1.06
CA ALA A 34 -28.04 13.34 1.29
C ALA A 34 -28.31 12.40 0.10
N ASN A 35 -27.97 12.80 -1.12
CA ASN A 35 -28.29 12.06 -2.34
C ASN A 35 -27.22 11.05 -2.79
N LEU A 36 -26.03 11.01 -2.17
CA LEU A 36 -24.97 10.07 -2.59
C LEU A 36 -25.20 8.66 -2.05
N LEU A 37 -25.63 8.52 -0.79
CA LEU A 37 -25.74 7.22 -0.14
C LEU A 37 -26.77 6.28 -0.81
N PRO A 38 -27.99 6.75 -1.19
CA PRO A 38 -28.96 5.90 -1.90
C PRO A 38 -28.45 5.37 -3.24
N ASN A 39 -27.46 6.04 -3.83
CA ASN A 39 -26.89 5.70 -5.13
C ASN A 39 -25.55 4.96 -5.02
N ARG A 40 -25.03 4.76 -3.80
CA ARG A 40 -23.77 4.04 -3.55
C ARG A 40 -24.01 2.54 -3.64
N GLU A 41 -23.19 1.85 -4.43
CA GLU A 41 -23.16 0.38 -4.43
C GLU A 41 -22.37 -0.14 -3.22
N PHE A 42 -22.96 -1.14 -2.58
CA PHE A 42 -22.29 -2.06 -1.68
C PHE A 42 -22.42 -3.49 -2.22
N ALA A 43 -21.43 -4.32 -1.95
CA ALA A 43 -21.49 -5.75 -2.17
C ALA A 43 -21.23 -6.49 -0.87
N PHE A 44 -22.10 -7.44 -0.53
CA PHE A 44 -21.94 -8.30 0.63
C PHE A 44 -21.56 -9.69 0.14
N ILE A 45 -20.42 -10.18 0.63
CA ILE A 45 -19.95 -11.54 0.36
C ILE A 45 -20.25 -12.36 1.60
N LEU A 46 -21.11 -13.35 1.47
CA LEU A 46 -21.55 -14.22 2.55
C LEU A 46 -20.64 -15.45 2.65
N LYS A 47 -21.04 -16.40 3.51
CA LYS A 47 -20.46 -17.74 3.54
C LYS A 47 -20.52 -18.39 2.15
N ASP A 48 -19.56 -19.27 1.88
CA ASP A 48 -19.41 -19.99 0.60
C ASP A 48 -19.22 -19.07 -0.62
N ASP A 49 -18.69 -17.86 -0.37
CA ASP A 49 -18.42 -16.83 -1.38
C ASP A 49 -19.67 -16.45 -2.19
N ILE A 50 -20.85 -16.40 -1.55
CA ILE A 50 -22.08 -15.92 -2.19
C ILE A 50 -22.07 -14.38 -2.24
N HIS A 51 -22.07 -13.82 -3.46
CA HIS A 51 -22.01 -12.37 -3.70
C HIS A 51 -23.41 -11.75 -3.85
N ILE A 52 -23.76 -10.82 -2.97
CA ILE A 52 -24.95 -9.97 -3.10
C ILE A 52 -24.50 -8.58 -3.52
N ARG A 53 -24.53 -8.32 -4.82
CA ARG A 53 -24.14 -7.03 -5.42
C ARG A 53 -25.29 -6.05 -5.59
N PHE A 54 -24.94 -4.80 -5.90
CA PHE A 54 -25.86 -3.71 -6.16
C PHE A 54 -26.82 -3.45 -4.99
N LEU A 55 -26.33 -3.63 -3.77
CA LEU A 55 -27.00 -3.12 -2.58
C LEU A 55 -26.80 -1.62 -2.50
N SER A 56 -27.79 -0.92 -1.95
CA SER A 56 -27.73 0.52 -1.69
C SER A 56 -28.68 0.85 -0.55
N PHE A 57 -28.39 1.90 0.21
CA PHE A 57 -29.11 2.20 1.47
C PHE A 57 -29.45 3.67 1.55
N ARG A 58 -30.66 3.99 2.02
CA ARG A 58 -31.11 5.37 2.22
C ARG A 58 -30.81 5.87 3.62
N THR A 59 -30.82 4.97 4.61
CA THR A 59 -30.67 5.32 6.02
C THR A 59 -29.64 4.44 6.72
N LEU A 60 -29.16 4.91 7.86
CA LEU A 60 -28.32 4.16 8.78
C LEU A 60 -29.00 2.85 9.22
N ASP A 61 -30.29 2.92 9.53
CA ASP A 61 -31.06 1.78 10.02
C ASP A 61 -31.20 0.69 8.95
N GLU A 62 -31.47 1.05 7.70
CA GLU A 62 -31.52 0.10 6.58
C GLU A 62 -30.18 -0.63 6.40
N PHE A 63 -29.06 0.11 6.49
CA PHE A 63 -27.73 -0.46 6.37
C PHE A 63 -27.41 -1.41 7.53
N LYS A 64 -27.68 -0.97 8.75
CA LYS A 64 -27.45 -1.76 9.97
C LYS A 64 -28.30 -3.02 10.00
N GLU A 65 -29.60 -2.90 9.72
CA GLU A 65 -30.52 -4.06 9.67
C GLU A 65 -30.04 -5.07 8.63
N LYS A 66 -29.66 -4.61 7.43
CA LYS A 66 -29.18 -5.50 6.38
C LYS A 66 -27.90 -6.24 6.78
N ILE A 67 -26.92 -5.55 7.37
CA ILE A 67 -25.69 -6.18 7.86
C ILE A 67 -26.00 -7.21 8.95
N LEU A 68 -26.79 -6.85 9.96
CA LEU A 68 -27.12 -7.76 11.05
C LEU A 68 -27.88 -8.99 10.58
N ARG A 69 -28.79 -8.82 9.62
CA ARG A 69 -29.58 -9.92 9.05
C ARG A 69 -28.76 -10.86 8.18
N THR A 70 -27.81 -10.33 7.41
CA THR A 70 -27.03 -11.12 6.44
C THR A 70 -25.70 -11.61 6.97
N ASN A 71 -25.16 -10.98 8.02
CA ASN A 71 -23.89 -11.30 8.67
C ASN A 71 -22.73 -11.50 7.67
N PRO A 72 -22.42 -10.51 6.82
CA PRO A 72 -21.52 -10.69 5.68
C PRO A 72 -20.07 -10.96 6.13
N PHE A 73 -19.40 -11.89 5.45
CA PHE A 73 -17.99 -12.20 5.66
C PHE A 73 -17.08 -11.10 5.10
N LYS A 74 -17.51 -10.44 4.02
CA LYS A 74 -16.84 -9.26 3.48
C LYS A 74 -17.89 -8.23 3.05
N ILE A 75 -17.52 -6.97 3.17
CA ILE A 75 -18.29 -5.84 2.65
C ILE A 75 -17.35 -5.10 1.71
N ASP A 76 -17.74 -4.96 0.45
CA ASP A 76 -17.03 -4.13 -0.52
C ASP A 76 -17.86 -2.89 -0.87
N ILE A 77 -17.17 -1.78 -1.11
CA ILE A 77 -17.73 -0.49 -1.50
C ILE A 77 -17.47 -0.25 -2.98
N GLY A 78 -18.52 0.15 -3.70
CA GLY A 78 -18.47 0.47 -5.11
C GLY A 78 -18.69 1.94 -5.43
N ALA A 79 -19.02 2.20 -6.69
CA ALA A 79 -19.30 3.54 -7.18
C ALA A 79 -20.62 4.12 -6.61
N VAL A 80 -20.73 5.44 -6.65
CA VAL A 80 -22.02 6.12 -6.72
C VAL A 80 -22.49 6.09 -8.16
N TYR A 81 -23.73 5.66 -8.37
CA TYR A 81 -24.37 5.59 -9.68
C TYR A 81 -25.32 6.76 -9.91
N ASN A 82 -25.82 6.91 -11.14
CA ASN A 82 -26.83 7.90 -11.47
C ASN A 82 -28.21 7.59 -10.88
N ARG A 83 -28.47 6.33 -10.51
CA ARG A 83 -29.70 5.82 -9.87
C ARG A 83 -29.34 4.86 -8.73
N PRO A 84 -30.28 4.54 -7.82
CA PRO A 84 -30.06 3.52 -6.80
C PRO A 84 -29.70 2.15 -7.42
N PRO A 85 -28.56 1.54 -7.05
CA PRO A 85 -28.16 0.21 -7.53
C PRO A 85 -29.21 -0.89 -7.36
N LEU A 86 -30.02 -0.84 -6.30
CA LEU A 86 -31.14 -1.76 -6.07
C LEU A 86 -32.18 -1.70 -7.20
N ASP A 87 -32.39 -0.52 -7.77
CA ASP A 87 -33.39 -0.26 -8.82
C ASP A 87 -32.81 -0.37 -10.24
N ARG A 88 -31.53 -0.76 -10.41
CA ARG A 88 -30.83 -0.74 -11.71
C ARG A 88 -31.58 -1.45 -12.85
N LYS A 89 -32.35 -2.50 -12.55
CA LYS A 89 -33.10 -3.28 -13.56
C LYS A 89 -34.31 -2.53 -14.11
N LYS A 90 -34.76 -1.45 -13.45
CA LYS A 90 -35.89 -0.61 -13.87
C LYS A 90 -35.49 0.43 -14.93
N PHE A 91 -34.19 0.60 -15.17
CA PHE A 91 -33.66 1.67 -16.01
C PHE A 91 -32.68 1.10 -17.03
N ALA A 92 -32.77 1.55 -18.28
CA ALA A 92 -31.80 1.19 -19.31
C ALA A 92 -30.51 2.02 -19.19
N ASP A 93 -30.60 3.24 -18.62
CA ASP A 93 -29.51 4.19 -18.42
C ASP A 93 -28.91 4.05 -17.01
N PHE A 94 -28.21 2.95 -16.72
CA PHE A 94 -27.55 2.75 -15.42
C PHE A 94 -26.02 2.80 -15.56
N TYR A 95 -25.39 3.81 -14.95
CA TYR A 95 -23.94 4.00 -15.04
C TYR A 95 -23.33 4.64 -13.78
N ALA A 96 -22.05 4.37 -13.56
CA ALA A 96 -21.27 4.92 -12.44
C ALA A 96 -20.91 6.40 -12.70
N VAL A 97 -21.08 7.23 -11.68
CA VAL A 97 -20.89 8.69 -11.73
C VAL A 97 -19.62 9.12 -11.00
N GLU A 98 -19.44 8.66 -9.76
CA GLU A 98 -18.27 8.99 -8.96
C GLU A 98 -17.85 7.81 -8.08
N ARG A 99 -16.54 7.68 -7.84
CA ARG A 99 -15.97 6.72 -6.89
C ARG A 99 -14.63 7.25 -6.42
N GLU A 100 -14.29 7.06 -5.16
CA GLU A 100 -12.95 7.26 -4.65
C GLU A 100 -11.89 6.69 -5.61
N LEU A 101 -10.78 7.42 -5.80
CA LEU A 101 -9.62 6.84 -6.48
C LEU A 101 -8.93 5.93 -5.46
N VAL A 102 -8.72 4.67 -5.82
CA VAL A 102 -8.20 3.68 -4.88
C VAL A 102 -6.93 3.04 -5.39
N PHE A 103 -6.07 2.63 -4.46
CA PHE A 103 -4.85 1.88 -4.74
C PHE A 103 -4.81 0.67 -3.82
N ASP A 104 -4.36 -0.47 -4.35
CA ASP A 104 -4.18 -1.72 -3.61
C ASP A 104 -2.73 -2.18 -3.76
N ILE A 105 -2.11 -2.49 -2.62
CA ILE A 105 -0.72 -2.96 -2.52
C ILE A 105 -0.75 -4.28 -1.75
N ASP A 106 -0.31 -5.37 -2.38
CA ASP A 106 -0.16 -6.68 -1.75
C ASP A 106 1.33 -7.08 -1.69
N LEU A 107 1.78 -7.55 -0.52
CA LEU A 107 3.16 -8.03 -0.35
C LEU A 107 3.52 -9.23 -1.24
N THR A 108 2.56 -9.95 -1.84
CA THR A 108 2.90 -11.01 -2.82
C THR A 108 3.60 -10.49 -4.05
N ASP A 109 3.38 -9.23 -4.43
CA ASP A 109 4.04 -8.66 -5.60
C ASP A 109 5.55 -8.51 -5.39
N TYR A 110 6.01 -8.63 -4.14
CA TYR A 110 7.41 -8.59 -3.74
C TYR A 110 8.01 -9.98 -3.51
N ASP A 111 7.29 -11.08 -3.77
CA ASP A 111 7.75 -12.45 -3.47
C ASP A 111 9.06 -12.84 -4.16
N LEU A 112 9.42 -12.21 -5.28
CA LEU A 112 10.70 -12.47 -5.95
C LEU A 112 11.91 -11.92 -5.19
N ILE A 113 11.72 -10.87 -4.38
CA ILE A 113 12.79 -10.17 -3.65
C ILE A 113 12.63 -10.25 -2.12
N ARG A 114 11.50 -10.80 -1.66
CA ARG A 114 11.14 -11.00 -0.24
C ARG A 114 11.65 -12.36 0.23
N ASN A 115 12.69 -12.37 1.05
CA ASN A 115 13.36 -13.58 1.55
C ASN A 115 12.78 -14.06 2.89
N CYS A 116 12.23 -13.16 3.71
CA CYS A 116 11.75 -13.51 5.06
C CYS A 116 10.39 -14.23 5.10
N CYS A 117 9.56 -14.07 4.07
CA CYS A 117 8.20 -14.61 3.95
C CYS A 117 7.87 -14.88 2.49
N LYS A 118 6.92 -15.77 2.23
CA LYS A 118 6.36 -16.01 0.89
C LYS A 118 4.84 -16.03 0.93
N GLU A 119 4.23 -15.77 -0.22
CA GLU A 119 2.80 -15.83 -0.43
C GLU A 119 2.01 -15.05 0.65
N ALA A 120 1.25 -15.77 1.46
CA ALA A 120 0.31 -15.29 2.44
C ALA A 120 0.93 -14.89 3.78
N LYS A 121 2.18 -15.28 4.03
CA LYS A 121 2.87 -14.99 5.28
C LYS A 121 3.38 -13.54 5.27
N VAL A 122 3.36 -12.91 6.43
CA VAL A 122 3.82 -11.54 6.67
C VAL A 122 4.50 -11.46 8.03
N CYS A 123 5.51 -10.60 8.15
CA CYS A 123 6.18 -10.28 9.41
C CYS A 123 6.63 -8.82 9.38
N ASN A 124 7.11 -8.30 10.51
CA ASN A 124 7.55 -6.90 10.61
C ASN A 124 8.67 -6.54 9.63
N LYS A 125 9.52 -7.52 9.24
CA LYS A 125 10.57 -7.29 8.23
C LYS A 125 10.01 -6.91 6.87
N CYS A 126 9.08 -7.72 6.34
CA CYS A 126 8.46 -7.41 5.05
C CYS A 126 7.36 -6.36 5.13
N TRP A 127 6.93 -5.97 6.32
CA TRP A 127 6.00 -4.85 6.47
C TRP A 127 6.65 -3.51 6.09
N ARG A 128 7.98 -3.41 6.09
CA ARG A 128 8.71 -2.21 5.65
C ARG A 128 8.38 -1.79 4.22
N TRP A 129 8.09 -2.73 3.31
CA TRP A 129 7.58 -2.40 1.97
C TRP A 129 6.26 -1.64 2.01
N ILE A 130 5.37 -2.00 2.94
CA ILE A 130 4.11 -1.29 3.14
C ILE A 130 4.35 0.11 3.68
N ILE A 131 5.25 0.27 4.65
CA ILE A 131 5.64 1.59 5.19
C ILE A 131 6.19 2.48 4.07
N ILE A 132 7.12 1.94 3.27
CA ILE A 132 7.66 2.62 2.09
C ILE A 132 6.54 3.00 1.13
N ALA A 133 5.61 2.08 0.84
CA ALA A 133 4.50 2.36 -0.06
C ALA A 133 3.56 3.45 0.41
N VAL A 134 3.21 3.47 1.70
CA VAL A 134 2.45 4.58 2.28
C VAL A 134 3.23 5.89 2.13
N LYS A 135 4.51 5.94 2.50
CA LYS A 135 5.33 7.17 2.43
C LYS A 135 5.41 7.71 1.01
N VAL A 136 5.82 6.87 0.05
CA VAL A 136 6.00 7.25 -1.36
C VAL A 136 4.68 7.69 -1.98
N LEU A 137 3.63 6.86 -1.90
CA LEU A 137 2.36 7.18 -2.54
C LEU A 137 1.67 8.37 -1.88
N ASN A 138 1.72 8.50 -0.55
CA ASN A 138 1.19 9.68 0.14
C ASN A 138 1.91 10.96 -0.31
N LEU A 139 3.23 10.93 -0.44
CA LEU A 139 4.01 12.06 -0.97
C LEU A 139 3.63 12.38 -2.41
N LEU A 140 3.59 11.38 -3.30
CA LEU A 140 3.31 11.59 -4.72
C LEU A 140 1.87 12.06 -4.96
N LEU A 141 0.88 11.44 -4.32
CA LEU A 141 -0.53 11.83 -4.42
C LEU A 141 -0.76 13.27 -3.94
N LYS A 142 -0.05 13.71 -2.90
CA LYS A 142 -0.12 15.09 -2.41
C LYS A 142 0.64 16.07 -3.32
N SER A 143 1.91 15.80 -3.61
CA SER A 143 2.79 16.75 -4.31
C SER A 143 2.53 16.83 -5.83
N GLN A 144 2.20 15.71 -6.47
CA GLN A 144 2.06 15.64 -7.93
C GLN A 144 0.61 15.90 -8.39
N PHE A 145 -0.37 15.54 -7.56
CA PHE A 145 -1.79 15.67 -7.92
C PHE A 145 -2.56 16.64 -7.02
N GLY A 146 -1.97 17.09 -5.91
CA GLY A 146 -2.63 17.99 -4.96
C GLY A 146 -3.83 17.36 -4.25
N PHE A 147 -3.85 16.04 -4.08
CA PHE A 147 -4.90 15.36 -3.29
C PHE A 147 -4.67 15.60 -1.80
N LYS A 148 -5.75 15.75 -1.03
CA LYS A 148 -5.70 16.12 0.38
C LYS A 148 -6.27 15.05 1.30
N HIS A 149 -7.31 14.34 0.86
CA HIS A 149 -8.08 13.42 1.68
C HIS A 149 -7.71 11.97 1.33
N LEU A 150 -6.64 11.47 1.93
CA LEU A 150 -6.14 10.11 1.73
C LEU A 150 -6.40 9.28 2.99
N LEU A 151 -7.13 8.17 2.85
CA LEU A 151 -7.35 7.20 3.90
C LEU A 151 -6.60 5.90 3.57
N TRP A 152 -5.56 5.61 4.33
CA TRP A 152 -4.81 4.35 4.23
C TRP A 152 -5.38 3.33 5.20
N VAL A 153 -5.56 2.10 4.76
CA VAL A 153 -6.30 1.07 5.49
C VAL A 153 -5.56 -0.25 5.36
N PHE A 154 -5.32 -0.91 6.49
CA PHE A 154 -4.83 -2.28 6.50
C PHE A 154 -5.82 -3.21 5.78
N SER A 155 -5.36 -4.08 4.87
CA SER A 155 -6.26 -4.97 4.12
C SER A 155 -6.85 -6.11 4.96
N GLY A 156 -6.39 -6.27 6.20
CA GLY A 156 -6.73 -7.37 7.12
C GLY A 156 -5.79 -8.58 7.00
N ARG A 157 -4.76 -8.50 6.14
CA ARG A 157 -3.74 -9.57 6.03
C ARG A 157 -2.34 -9.05 5.77
N ARG A 158 -2.00 -8.76 4.52
CA ARG A 158 -0.60 -8.59 4.05
C ARG A 158 -0.43 -7.41 3.09
N GLY A 159 -1.36 -6.47 3.13
CA GLY A 159 -1.40 -5.37 2.19
C GLY A 159 -2.15 -4.18 2.77
N ILE A 160 -2.29 -3.15 1.95
CA ILE A 160 -2.99 -1.92 2.30
C ILE A 160 -3.83 -1.43 1.14
N HIS A 161 -4.88 -0.69 1.47
CA HIS A 161 -5.67 0.06 0.50
C HIS A 161 -5.52 1.55 0.77
N CYS A 162 -5.42 2.36 -0.28
CA CYS A 162 -5.58 3.80 -0.21
C CYS A 162 -6.94 4.19 -0.78
N TRP A 163 -7.66 5.07 -0.10
CA TRP A 163 -8.88 5.71 -0.59
C TRP A 163 -8.64 7.22 -0.69
N VAL A 164 -8.57 7.74 -1.92
CA VAL A 164 -8.46 9.18 -2.18
C VAL A 164 -9.86 9.75 -2.38
N ALA A 165 -10.28 10.55 -1.41
CA ALA A 165 -11.65 10.98 -1.22
C ALA A 165 -11.89 12.42 -1.67
N ASP A 166 -10.90 13.13 -2.23
CA ASP A 166 -11.09 14.45 -2.84
C ASP A 166 -12.17 14.42 -3.93
N GLN A 167 -13.03 15.45 -3.99
CA GLN A 167 -14.09 15.51 -5.01
C GLN A 167 -13.53 15.36 -6.44
N LYS A 168 -12.41 16.04 -6.75
CA LYS A 168 -11.74 15.93 -8.06
C LYS A 168 -11.25 14.52 -8.36
N ALA A 169 -10.83 13.75 -7.34
CA ALA A 169 -10.43 12.35 -7.50
C ALA A 169 -11.66 11.47 -7.74
N ARG A 170 -12.75 11.74 -7.02
CA ARG A 170 -13.99 10.96 -7.15
C ARG A 170 -14.61 11.05 -8.53
N SER A 171 -14.53 12.22 -9.16
CA SER A 171 -15.09 12.51 -10.48
C SER A 171 -14.20 12.07 -11.65
N LEU A 172 -13.03 11.45 -11.42
CA LEU A 172 -12.19 10.96 -12.51
C LEU A 172 -12.89 9.83 -13.28
N ASN A 173 -12.92 9.95 -14.60
CA ASN A 173 -13.32 8.86 -15.49
C ASN A 173 -12.20 7.82 -15.63
N ASN A 174 -12.49 6.67 -16.25
CA ASN A 174 -11.52 5.58 -16.38
C ASN A 174 -10.22 5.99 -17.08
N LYS A 175 -10.28 6.81 -18.15
CA LYS A 175 -9.07 7.29 -18.85
C LYS A 175 -8.18 8.14 -17.96
N ALA A 176 -8.77 9.02 -17.15
CA ALA A 176 -8.03 9.85 -16.22
C ALA A 176 -7.45 9.03 -15.05
N ARG A 177 -8.18 8.02 -14.56
CA ARG A 177 -7.67 7.06 -13.55
C ARG A 177 -6.49 6.25 -14.08
N GLU A 178 -6.58 5.79 -15.34
CA GLU A 178 -5.50 5.11 -16.05
C GLU A 178 -4.27 6.00 -16.20
N ALA A 179 -4.45 7.27 -16.57
CA ALA A 179 -3.34 8.22 -16.61
C ALA A 179 -2.66 8.40 -15.24
N VAL A 180 -3.44 8.48 -14.15
CA VAL A 180 -2.89 8.54 -12.78
C VAL A 180 -2.14 7.25 -12.42
N ALA A 181 -2.74 6.09 -12.67
CA ALA A 181 -2.12 4.79 -12.39
C ALA A 181 -0.80 4.63 -13.16
N LYS A 182 -0.82 4.87 -14.48
CA LYS A 182 0.36 4.78 -15.35
C LYS A 182 1.44 5.80 -14.98
N TYR A 183 1.06 7.00 -14.54
CA TYR A 183 2.03 7.98 -14.04
C TYR A 183 2.78 7.48 -12.80
N LEU A 184 2.09 6.76 -11.91
CA LEU A 184 2.67 6.21 -10.69
C LEU A 184 3.37 4.86 -10.89
N ILE A 185 3.17 4.17 -12.00
CA ILE A 185 3.87 2.91 -12.32
C ILE A 185 5.19 3.24 -13.02
N ILE A 186 6.31 2.97 -12.35
CA ILE A 186 7.65 3.34 -12.86
C ILE A 186 8.32 2.25 -13.72
N GLN A 187 7.84 1.00 -13.63
CA GLN A 187 8.40 -0.17 -14.32
C GLN A 187 7.41 -0.69 -15.37
N GLY A 188 7.83 -0.71 -16.64
CA GLY A 188 7.04 -1.22 -17.75
C GLY A 188 7.84 -1.29 -19.05
N LYS A 189 7.46 -2.22 -19.95
CA LYS A 189 8.21 -2.51 -21.19
C LYS A 189 8.28 -1.35 -22.19
N GLU A 190 7.33 -0.42 -22.15
CA GLU A 190 7.21 0.62 -23.19
C GLU A 190 7.61 2.04 -22.75
N ASN A 191 7.69 2.35 -21.44
CA ASN A 191 8.08 3.67 -20.92
C ASN A 191 8.54 3.61 -19.45
N SER A 192 9.76 3.13 -19.20
CA SER A 192 10.34 3.16 -17.85
C SER A 192 10.58 4.60 -17.39
N ALA A 193 10.20 4.92 -16.15
CA ALA A 193 10.44 6.24 -15.56
C ALA A 193 11.94 6.51 -15.35
N ILE A 194 12.77 5.46 -15.41
CA ILE A 194 14.22 5.52 -15.36
C ILE A 194 14.82 4.72 -16.49
N THR A 195 15.73 5.35 -17.22
CA THR A 195 16.59 4.71 -18.22
C THR A 195 18.04 5.00 -17.89
N LYS A 196 18.97 4.43 -18.67
CA LYS A 196 20.39 4.75 -18.56
C LYS A 196 20.65 6.26 -18.54
N TYR A 197 19.96 7.04 -19.38
CA TYR A 197 20.26 8.46 -19.61
C TYR A 197 19.27 9.43 -18.98
N ARG A 198 18.10 8.95 -18.54
CA ARG A 198 17.01 9.82 -18.10
C ARG A 198 16.35 9.29 -16.85
N VAL A 199 16.19 10.17 -15.87
CA VAL A 199 15.41 9.95 -14.66
C VAL A 199 14.23 10.92 -14.69
N HIS A 200 13.01 10.41 -14.66
CA HIS A 200 11.83 11.27 -14.54
C HIS A 200 11.82 11.94 -13.15
N PRO A 201 11.47 13.24 -13.02
CA PRO A 201 11.46 13.93 -11.72
C PRO A 201 10.65 13.22 -10.63
N MET A 202 9.49 12.65 -10.97
CA MET A 202 8.71 11.83 -10.05
C MET A 202 9.49 10.63 -9.49
N ALA A 203 10.26 9.94 -10.35
CA ALA A 203 11.06 8.80 -9.92
C ALA A 203 12.21 9.24 -9.00
N GLU A 204 12.78 10.43 -9.22
CA GLU A 204 13.76 11.01 -8.30
C GLU A 204 13.15 11.33 -6.94
N ILE A 205 11.95 11.93 -6.91
CA ILE A 205 11.22 12.21 -5.67
C ILE A 205 10.95 10.92 -4.90
N ALA A 206 10.50 9.88 -5.59
CA ALA A 206 10.26 8.57 -4.98
C ALA A 206 11.56 7.94 -4.46
N PHE A 207 12.63 7.96 -5.27
CA PHE A 207 13.95 7.45 -4.90
C PHE A 207 14.45 8.09 -3.61
N ARG A 208 14.42 9.43 -3.52
CA ARG A 208 14.83 10.16 -2.32
C ARG A 208 13.93 9.85 -1.13
N CYS A 209 12.62 9.84 -1.32
CA CYS A 209 11.67 9.47 -0.27
C CYS A 209 11.94 8.06 0.29
N ILE A 210 12.29 7.09 -0.55
CA ILE A 210 12.63 5.73 -0.13
C ILE A 210 13.95 5.72 0.63
N LEU A 211 15.00 6.33 0.08
CA LEU A 211 16.34 6.31 0.66
C LEU A 211 16.37 7.02 2.03
N ASP A 212 15.78 8.21 2.11
CA ASP A 212 15.76 9.04 3.32
C ASP A 212 14.83 8.48 4.41
N SER A 213 13.98 7.50 4.07
CA SER A 213 13.08 6.89 5.04
C SER A 213 13.77 5.99 6.06
N GLY A 214 15.01 5.54 5.77
CA GLY A 214 15.73 4.52 6.54
C GLY A 214 15.17 3.09 6.39
N GLU A 215 13.94 2.93 5.88
CA GLU A 215 13.30 1.62 5.74
C GLU A 215 13.97 0.74 4.69
N PHE A 216 14.51 1.34 3.63
CA PHE A 216 15.19 0.60 2.58
C PHE A 216 16.50 -0.02 3.08
N GLU A 217 17.28 0.72 3.85
CA GLU A 217 18.50 0.19 4.48
C GLU A 217 18.17 -0.97 5.41
N ASN A 218 17.13 -0.84 6.23
CA ASN A 218 16.66 -1.94 7.05
C ASN A 218 16.24 -3.16 6.21
N LEU A 219 15.56 -2.97 5.07
CA LEU A 219 15.21 -4.05 4.16
C LEU A 219 16.45 -4.78 3.61
N ILE A 220 17.50 -4.05 3.22
CA ILE A 220 18.75 -4.66 2.74
C ILE A 220 19.27 -5.70 3.74
N PHE A 221 19.34 -5.31 5.01
CA PHE A 221 19.90 -6.16 6.06
C PHE A 221 18.93 -7.26 6.50
N GLU A 222 17.63 -6.95 6.64
CA GLU A 222 16.65 -7.91 7.12
C GLU A 222 16.28 -9.00 6.12
N GLN A 223 16.45 -8.71 4.82
CA GLN A 223 16.25 -9.65 3.72
C GLN A 223 17.55 -10.36 3.30
N GLY A 224 18.70 -9.93 3.84
CA GLY A 224 20.00 -10.56 3.61
C GLY A 224 20.56 -10.36 2.20
N TRP A 225 20.20 -9.26 1.54
CA TRP A 225 20.56 -9.03 0.14
C TRP A 225 22.07 -8.83 -0.10
N PHE A 226 22.83 -8.50 0.94
CA PHE A 226 24.29 -8.37 0.91
C PHE A 226 25.01 -9.41 1.77
N ASP A 227 24.32 -10.46 2.19
CA ASP A 227 24.90 -11.48 3.09
C ASP A 227 25.81 -12.45 2.34
N THR A 228 25.40 -12.83 1.13
CA THR A 228 26.14 -13.79 0.30
C THR A 228 26.45 -13.21 -1.07
N GLN A 229 27.48 -13.80 -1.69
CA GLN A 229 27.84 -13.41 -3.04
C GLN A 229 26.70 -13.62 -4.05
N GLU A 230 25.96 -14.71 -3.91
CA GLU A 230 24.84 -15.00 -4.79
C GLU A 230 23.78 -13.88 -4.73
N GLU A 231 23.44 -13.42 -3.53
CA GLU A 231 22.44 -12.37 -3.32
C GLU A 231 22.91 -11.01 -3.86
N TRP A 232 24.13 -10.57 -3.53
CA TRP A 232 24.57 -9.26 -4.00
C TRP A 232 24.83 -9.26 -5.51
N ASN A 233 25.19 -10.39 -6.12
CA ASN A 233 25.35 -10.48 -7.58
C ASN A 233 24.03 -10.22 -8.31
N LYS A 234 22.89 -10.65 -7.75
CA LYS A 234 21.56 -10.32 -8.29
C LYS A 234 21.35 -8.80 -8.36
N ILE A 235 21.79 -8.08 -7.33
CA ILE A 235 21.73 -6.61 -7.26
C ILE A 235 22.74 -5.97 -8.20
N LEU A 236 24.00 -6.38 -8.18
CA LEU A 236 25.03 -5.82 -9.07
C LEU A 236 24.63 -5.96 -10.53
N ASN A 237 23.93 -7.03 -10.91
CA ASN A 237 23.40 -7.24 -12.26
C ASN A 237 22.36 -6.20 -12.73
N LEU A 238 21.82 -5.37 -11.84
CA LEU A 238 21.02 -4.21 -12.23
C LEU A 238 21.88 -3.08 -12.83
N CYS A 239 23.19 -3.07 -12.57
CA CYS A 239 24.12 -2.12 -13.19
C CYS A 239 24.40 -2.54 -14.64
N PRO A 240 24.09 -1.70 -15.64
CA PRO A 240 24.34 -2.06 -17.04
C PRO A 240 25.84 -2.04 -17.40
N ASP A 241 26.67 -1.38 -16.59
CA ASP A 241 28.12 -1.35 -16.76
C ASP A 241 28.78 -2.63 -16.23
N VAL A 242 29.34 -3.45 -17.12
CA VAL A 242 30.04 -4.70 -16.78
C VAL A 242 31.29 -4.43 -15.94
N GLU A 243 32.08 -3.42 -16.28
CA GLU A 243 33.33 -3.11 -15.58
C GLU A 243 33.03 -2.65 -14.15
N MET A 244 32.03 -1.79 -13.99
CA MET A 244 31.58 -1.36 -12.66
C MET A 244 31.08 -2.54 -11.81
N ARG A 245 30.37 -3.51 -12.41
CA ARG A 245 29.95 -4.74 -11.70
C ARG A 245 31.15 -5.51 -11.16
N GLU A 246 32.18 -5.72 -11.97
CA GLU A 246 33.39 -6.42 -11.55
C GLU A 246 34.16 -5.67 -10.46
N ILE A 247 34.23 -4.33 -10.54
CA ILE A 247 34.84 -3.49 -9.51
C ILE A 247 34.09 -3.66 -8.19
N MET A 248 32.76 -3.52 -8.22
CA MET A 248 31.92 -3.64 -7.03
C MET A 248 31.97 -5.05 -6.42
N ASP A 249 31.94 -6.13 -7.21
CA ASP A 249 32.08 -7.51 -6.69
C ASP A 249 33.44 -7.70 -6.00
N LYS A 250 34.54 -7.22 -6.60
CA LYS A 250 35.88 -7.29 -6.00
C LYS A 250 35.95 -6.51 -4.68
N GLU A 251 35.32 -5.34 -4.60
CA GLU A 251 35.27 -4.53 -3.37
C GLU A 251 34.38 -5.16 -2.29
N PHE A 252 33.22 -5.71 -2.68
CA PHE A 252 32.30 -6.39 -1.77
C PHE A 252 32.92 -7.62 -1.10
N ARG A 253 33.81 -8.33 -1.80
CA ARG A 253 34.57 -9.47 -1.26
C ARG A 253 35.67 -9.07 -0.28
N ARG A 254 36.12 -7.80 -0.30
CA ARG A 254 37.17 -7.29 0.60
C ARG A 254 36.62 -6.80 1.94
N VAL A 255 35.33 -6.50 1.99
CA VAL A 255 34.63 -6.09 3.22
C VAL A 255 33.85 -7.25 3.80
N ASN A 256 33.64 -7.23 5.11
CA ASN A 256 33.09 -8.38 5.83
C ASN A 256 31.57 -8.27 6.03
N THR A 257 31.05 -7.06 6.22
CA THR A 257 29.65 -6.87 6.66
C THR A 257 28.74 -6.36 5.54
N PRO A 258 27.43 -6.71 5.56
CA PRO A 258 26.42 -6.07 4.71
C PRO A 258 26.41 -4.54 4.80
N GLN A 259 26.68 -4.00 6.00
CA GLN A 259 26.76 -2.57 6.28
C GLN A 259 27.90 -1.92 5.50
N ASP A 260 29.10 -2.51 5.52
CA ASP A 260 30.24 -2.02 4.74
C ASP A 260 29.94 -2.04 3.23
N ARG A 261 29.23 -3.06 2.74
CA ARG A 261 28.82 -3.18 1.33
C ARG A 261 27.82 -2.09 0.93
N TRP A 262 26.86 -1.81 1.81
CA TRP A 262 25.93 -0.72 1.62
C TRP A 262 26.61 0.66 1.67
N GLU A 263 27.57 0.83 2.57
CA GLU A 263 28.40 2.04 2.66
C GLU A 263 29.17 2.27 1.35
N LEU A 264 29.79 1.23 0.78
CA LEU A 264 30.46 1.30 -0.52
C LEU A 264 29.53 1.74 -1.65
N ILE A 265 28.31 1.19 -1.72
CA ILE A 265 27.32 1.61 -2.72
C ILE A 265 26.93 3.08 -2.52
N THR A 266 26.56 3.47 -1.31
CA THR A 266 26.06 4.83 -1.05
C THR A 266 27.16 5.87 -1.22
N MET A 267 28.37 5.60 -0.71
CA MET A 267 29.54 6.47 -0.94
C MET A 267 29.90 6.60 -2.42
N ARG A 268 29.60 5.61 -3.27
CA ARG A 268 29.92 5.66 -4.71
C ARG A 268 28.82 6.33 -5.53
N PHE A 269 27.57 5.96 -5.31
CA PHE A 269 26.45 6.26 -6.20
C PHE A 269 25.46 7.30 -5.65
N ASP A 270 25.45 7.61 -4.36
CA ASP A 270 24.62 8.68 -3.82
C ASP A 270 25.37 10.02 -3.83
N GLN A 271 24.99 10.88 -4.77
CA GLN A 271 25.58 12.22 -4.90
C GLN A 271 25.37 13.10 -3.67
N GLU A 272 24.24 12.99 -2.97
CA GLU A 272 23.95 13.80 -1.79
C GLU A 272 24.82 13.38 -0.61
N LYS A 273 24.92 12.07 -0.34
CA LYS A 273 25.86 11.54 0.67
C LYS A 273 27.30 11.93 0.36
N ARG A 274 27.74 11.82 -0.90
CA ARG A 274 29.08 12.24 -1.32
C ARG A 274 29.33 13.72 -1.08
N ALA A 275 28.36 14.58 -1.35
CA ALA A 275 28.46 16.01 -1.11
C ALA A 275 28.60 16.30 0.39
N LYS A 276 27.74 15.70 1.23
CA LYS A 276 27.80 15.82 2.70
C LYS A 276 29.15 15.40 3.27
N ILE A 277 29.68 14.24 2.85
CA ILE A 277 31.00 13.75 3.30
C ILE A 277 32.12 14.74 2.95
N LYS A 278 32.09 15.33 1.75
CA LYS A 278 33.10 16.31 1.34
C LYS A 278 32.99 17.64 2.10
N GLU A 279 31.77 18.05 2.43
CA GLU A 279 31.51 19.23 3.25
C GLU A 279 32.03 19.05 4.68
N GLU A 280 31.79 17.88 5.27
CA GLU A 280 32.26 17.55 6.62
C GLU A 280 33.79 17.33 6.69
N ASN A 281 34.36 16.66 5.69
CA ASN A 281 35.80 16.44 5.61
C ASN A 281 36.28 16.25 4.16
N ALA A 282 36.80 17.32 3.57
CA ALA A 282 37.29 17.35 2.19
C ALA A 282 38.46 16.38 1.91
N ALA A 283 39.20 15.94 2.93
CA ALA A 283 40.30 14.99 2.78
C ALA A 283 39.83 13.52 2.70
N THR A 284 38.55 13.24 2.94
CA THR A 284 38.00 11.88 2.91
C THR A 284 38.15 11.27 1.53
N LYS A 285 38.84 10.13 1.45
CA LYS A 285 39.04 9.41 0.19
C LYS A 285 37.76 8.68 -0.21
N LEU A 286 37.05 9.25 -1.18
CA LEU A 286 35.85 8.65 -1.75
C LEU A 286 36.17 7.65 -2.88
N PRO A 287 35.32 6.65 -3.11
CA PRO A 287 35.42 5.80 -4.28
C PRO A 287 35.31 6.60 -5.60
N ASN A 288 35.87 6.07 -6.69
CA ASN A 288 35.78 6.69 -8.01
C ASN A 288 34.33 6.99 -8.41
N ILE A 289 34.13 8.12 -9.09
CA ILE A 289 32.82 8.57 -9.54
C ILE A 289 32.30 7.60 -10.62
N PRO A 290 31.03 7.18 -10.57
CA PRO A 290 30.44 6.36 -11.61
C PRO A 290 30.36 7.10 -12.95
N ASN A 291 30.54 6.36 -14.04
CA ASN A 291 30.39 6.87 -15.40
C ASN A 291 28.90 6.96 -15.81
N GLU A 292 28.61 7.45 -17.01
CA GLU A 292 27.24 7.60 -17.52
C GLU A 292 26.44 6.28 -17.60
N LEU A 293 27.11 5.14 -17.72
CA LEU A 293 26.45 3.82 -17.73
C LEU A 293 25.99 3.43 -16.32
N SER A 294 26.76 3.75 -15.29
CA SER A 294 26.55 3.28 -13.92
C SER A 294 25.98 4.33 -12.97
N ILE A 295 25.88 5.60 -13.38
CA ILE A 295 25.42 6.72 -12.55
C ILE A 295 24.02 6.50 -11.93
N ASN A 296 23.15 5.76 -12.62
CA ASN A 296 21.78 5.48 -12.18
C ASN A 296 21.62 4.11 -11.49
N PHE A 297 22.71 3.39 -11.24
CA PHE A 297 22.66 2.06 -10.62
C PHE A 297 21.93 2.06 -9.26
N LEU A 298 22.26 2.99 -8.37
CA LEU A 298 21.60 3.08 -7.07
C LEU A 298 20.09 3.36 -7.20
N ARG A 299 19.68 4.17 -8.18
CA ARG A 299 18.25 4.42 -8.46
C ARG A 299 17.55 3.16 -8.92
N PHE A 300 18.15 2.42 -9.85
CA PHE A 300 17.61 1.12 -10.28
C PHE A 300 17.48 0.17 -9.10
N PHE A 301 18.50 0.05 -8.26
CA PHE A 301 18.46 -0.84 -7.12
C PHE A 301 17.33 -0.46 -6.15
N VAL A 302 17.29 0.79 -5.69
CA VAL A 302 16.28 1.27 -4.73
C VAL A 302 14.86 1.11 -5.27
N LEU A 303 14.63 1.49 -6.52
CA LEU A 303 13.29 1.48 -7.08
C LEU A 303 12.82 0.08 -7.51
N GLU A 304 13.73 -0.76 -8.01
CA GLU A 304 13.43 -2.18 -8.28
C GLU A 304 13.09 -2.95 -7.01
N TYR A 305 13.78 -2.66 -5.92
CA TYR A 305 13.66 -3.44 -4.70
C TYR A 305 12.64 -2.89 -3.71
N ALA A 306 12.19 -1.64 -3.82
CA ALA A 306 11.31 -1.05 -2.82
C ALA A 306 10.18 -0.15 -3.34
N TYR A 307 10.14 0.19 -4.63
CA TYR A 307 9.06 1.03 -5.13
C TYR A 307 7.68 0.33 -5.04
N PRO A 308 6.60 1.07 -4.77
CA PRO A 308 5.26 0.50 -4.66
C PRO A 308 4.77 -0.15 -5.94
N LYS A 309 4.48 -1.46 -5.87
CA LYS A 309 3.84 -2.22 -6.94
C LYS A 309 2.33 -2.02 -6.88
N LEU A 310 1.75 -1.44 -7.91
CA LEU A 310 0.33 -1.09 -7.99
C LEU A 310 -0.45 -2.10 -8.83
N ASP A 311 -1.64 -2.50 -8.36
CA ASP A 311 -2.64 -3.12 -9.23
C ASP A 311 -3.38 -2.03 -10.04
N GLU A 312 -3.00 -1.91 -11.31
CA GLU A 312 -3.60 -0.94 -12.25
C GLU A 312 -5.12 -1.15 -12.39
N LYS A 313 -5.61 -2.39 -12.43
CA LYS A 313 -7.03 -2.69 -12.71
C LYS A 313 -7.93 -2.22 -11.58
N VAL A 314 -7.47 -2.35 -10.33
CA VAL A 314 -8.18 -1.86 -9.12
C VAL A 314 -8.34 -0.34 -9.15
N THR A 315 -7.31 0.35 -9.66
CA THR A 315 -7.25 1.82 -9.75
C THR A 315 -8.13 2.37 -10.88
N VAL A 316 -8.09 1.74 -12.06
CA VAL A 316 -8.72 2.25 -13.30
C VAL A 316 -10.24 2.16 -13.29
N GLY A 317 -10.81 1.03 -12.84
CA GLY A 317 -12.24 0.79 -12.96
C GLY A 317 -13.08 1.68 -12.05
N ILE A 318 -13.88 2.60 -12.59
CA ILE A 318 -14.79 3.42 -11.77
C ILE A 318 -15.83 2.59 -11.01
N ASN A 319 -16.21 1.41 -11.53
CA ASN A 319 -17.16 0.48 -10.91
C ASN A 319 -16.48 -0.67 -10.14
N HIS A 320 -15.16 -0.61 -9.95
CA HIS A 320 -14.43 -1.63 -9.19
C HIS A 320 -14.85 -1.59 -7.72
N LEU A 321 -15.08 -2.77 -7.15
CA LEU A 321 -15.42 -2.97 -5.75
C LEU A 321 -14.14 -3.14 -4.93
N LEU A 322 -14.02 -2.44 -3.80
CA LEU A 322 -12.90 -2.62 -2.89
C LEU A 322 -13.38 -2.80 -1.46
N LYS A 323 -12.70 -3.66 -0.71
CA LYS A 323 -13.04 -4.00 0.67
C LYS A 323 -13.18 -2.76 1.54
N ALA A 324 -14.30 -2.67 2.25
CA ALA A 324 -14.59 -1.59 3.16
C ALA A 324 -13.63 -1.57 4.35
N PRO A 325 -13.22 -0.39 4.82
CA PRO A 325 -12.63 -0.21 6.15
C PRO A 325 -13.48 -0.86 7.25
N PHE A 326 -12.80 -1.27 8.32
CA PHE A 326 -13.37 -1.93 9.49
C PHE A 326 -14.05 -3.27 9.21
N THR A 327 -13.84 -3.89 8.05
CA THR A 327 -14.28 -5.27 7.81
C THR A 327 -13.30 -6.28 8.40
N VAL A 328 -13.81 -7.42 8.82
CA VAL A 328 -12.99 -8.53 9.34
C VAL A 328 -12.49 -9.37 8.17
N HIS A 329 -11.20 -9.69 8.15
CA HIS A 329 -10.64 -10.59 7.14
C HIS A 329 -10.96 -12.05 7.49
N PRO A 330 -11.68 -12.81 6.62
CA PRO A 330 -12.23 -14.11 7.00
C PRO A 330 -11.22 -15.18 7.42
N LYS A 331 -10.00 -15.14 6.89
CA LYS A 331 -8.96 -16.15 7.19
C LYS A 331 -8.10 -15.81 8.41
N THR A 332 -8.07 -14.56 8.83
CA THR A 332 -7.11 -14.07 9.84
C THR A 332 -7.78 -13.45 11.05
N GLY A 333 -9.06 -13.08 10.95
CA GLY A 333 -9.81 -12.42 12.01
C GLY A 333 -9.40 -10.96 12.23
N PHE A 334 -8.36 -10.46 11.57
CA PHE A 334 -7.94 -9.06 11.70
C PHE A 334 -8.96 -8.12 11.09
N ILE A 335 -9.10 -6.96 11.71
CA ILE A 335 -9.96 -5.87 11.26
C ILE A 335 -9.17 -4.95 10.33
N ALA A 336 -9.79 -4.55 9.22
CA ALA A 336 -9.23 -3.62 8.25
C ALA A 336 -9.20 -2.18 8.80
N VAL A 337 -8.28 -1.90 9.72
CA VAL A 337 -8.19 -0.61 10.42
C VAL A 337 -7.49 0.46 9.58
N PRO A 338 -7.91 1.73 9.69
CA PRO A 338 -7.14 2.87 9.19
C PRO A 338 -5.72 2.92 9.77
N LEU A 339 -4.78 3.41 8.99
CA LEU A 339 -3.39 3.62 9.40
C LEU A 339 -3.15 5.09 9.74
N ASN A 340 -2.44 5.35 10.84
CA ASN A 340 -1.94 6.68 11.14
C ASN A 340 -0.64 6.91 10.36
N ILE A 341 -0.66 7.83 9.40
CA ILE A 341 0.52 8.14 8.58
C ILE A 341 1.64 8.77 9.42
N GLU A 342 1.31 9.56 10.43
CA GLU A 342 2.30 10.25 11.28
C GLU A 342 3.09 9.25 12.14
N ASP A 343 2.50 8.10 12.43
CA ASP A 343 3.07 7.06 13.29
C ASP A 343 3.38 5.76 12.52
N ILE A 344 3.45 5.83 11.18
CA ILE A 344 3.52 4.64 10.33
C ILE A 344 4.78 3.80 10.57
N ASN A 345 5.87 4.41 11.05
CA ASN A 345 7.13 3.73 11.35
C ASN A 345 7.03 2.81 12.59
N ASN A 346 6.12 3.13 13.51
CA ASN A 346 5.91 2.36 14.74
C ASN A 346 4.80 1.31 14.59
N PHE A 347 4.27 1.14 13.37
CA PHE A 347 3.21 0.18 13.12
C PHE A 347 3.65 -1.26 13.41
N ASN A 348 2.96 -1.90 14.35
CA ASN A 348 3.27 -3.27 14.78
C ASN A 348 2.14 -4.22 14.40
N LEU A 349 2.46 -5.23 13.59
CA LEU A 349 1.48 -6.24 13.15
C LEU A 349 0.86 -7.03 14.32
N ASN A 350 1.58 -7.16 15.43
CA ASN A 350 1.11 -7.92 16.59
C ASN A 350 0.04 -7.17 17.40
N GLU A 351 -0.07 -5.86 17.23
CA GLU A 351 -1.03 -4.99 17.93
C GLU A 351 -2.32 -4.79 17.13
N LEU A 352 -2.40 -5.35 15.92
CA LEU A 352 -3.58 -5.21 15.08
C LEU A 352 -4.80 -5.91 15.72
N PRO A 353 -5.96 -5.24 15.76
CA PRO A 353 -7.11 -5.78 16.42
C PRO A 353 -7.68 -6.97 15.63
N ARG A 354 -7.99 -8.03 16.36
CA ARG A 354 -8.65 -9.22 15.84
C ARG A 354 -10.02 -9.38 16.47
N VAL A 355 -10.98 -9.81 15.66
CA VAL A 355 -12.38 -9.94 16.05
C VAL A 355 -12.58 -10.87 17.25
N ASP A 356 -11.76 -11.92 17.38
CA ASP A 356 -11.82 -12.90 18.46
C ASP A 356 -11.22 -12.40 19.78
N LYS A 357 -10.58 -11.23 19.77
CA LYS A 357 -9.94 -10.62 20.95
C LYS A 357 -10.54 -9.28 21.37
N LEU A 358 -11.59 -8.81 20.69
CA LEU A 358 -12.18 -7.50 20.98
C LEU A 358 -12.78 -7.38 22.38
N GLU A 359 -13.17 -8.50 23.00
CA GLU A 359 -13.72 -8.50 24.36
C GLU A 359 -12.67 -8.20 25.44
N GLU A 360 -11.40 -8.53 25.20
CA GLU A 360 -10.29 -8.28 26.12
C GLU A 360 -9.91 -6.78 26.15
N ILE A 361 -10.13 -6.06 25.04
CA ILE A 361 -9.75 -4.64 24.87
C ILE A 361 -10.73 -3.70 25.61
N GLY A 362 -12.00 -4.11 25.78
CA GLY A 362 -13.04 -3.31 26.45
C GLY A 362 -12.92 -3.25 27.97
N SER A 363 -12.18 -4.17 28.58
CA SER A 363 -11.93 -4.21 30.04
C SER A 363 -10.75 -3.35 30.50
N GLU A 364 -9.85 -2.95 29.59
CA GLU A 364 -8.64 -2.19 29.95
C GLU A 364 -8.69 -0.70 29.55
N ASN A 365 -9.63 -0.29 28.67
CA ASN A 365 -9.68 1.08 28.13
C ASN A 365 -10.92 1.89 28.53
N SER A 366 -11.20 1.97 29.83
CA SER A 366 -12.02 3.05 30.41
C SER A 366 -11.25 4.40 30.50
N SER A 367 -10.05 4.50 29.91
CA SER A 367 -9.25 5.73 29.93
C SER A 367 -8.32 5.88 28.72
N SER A 368 -8.84 5.87 27.48
CA SER A 368 -8.36 6.74 26.39
C SER A 368 -9.00 6.36 25.06
N GLY A 369 -9.70 7.33 24.45
CA GLY A 369 -10.15 7.20 23.07
C GLY A 369 -8.94 7.21 22.13
N LYS A 370 -8.59 6.04 21.61
CA LYS A 370 -7.77 5.88 20.41
C LYS A 370 -8.33 4.75 19.57
N PHE A 371 -9.32 5.07 18.73
CA PHE A 371 -9.59 4.40 17.46
C PHE A 371 -10.14 5.43 16.48
#